data_AF-A0A1Q9PCF5-F1
#
_entry.id   AF-A0A1Q9PCF5-F1
#
_cell.length_a   1.000
_cell.length_b   1.000
_cell.length_c   1.000
_cell.angle_alpha   90.00
_cell.angle_beta   90.00
_cell.angle_gamma   90.00
#
_symmetry.space_group_name_H-M   'P 1'
#
loop_
_entity.id
_entity.type
_entity.pdbx_description
1 polymer ?
#
loop_
_entity_poly.entity_id
_entity_poly.type
_entity_poly.pdbx_seq_one_letter_code
_entity_poly.pdbx_strand_id
1 'polypeptide(L)'
;MLQALFWIYAINAMFLILHEIESAYWKEWELFKIGGGITGFVALHIPIIALIFLGLVTVYDPSRMGMIISLILCAGGLFAFSIHTYFLRKGKEEFTLPISKILLYVILLLSITQLVLTILSIVLYDPLYVIS
;
A
#
# COMPACT_ATOMS: atom_id res chain seq x y z
N MET A 1 0.35 -20.86 -0.94
CA MET A 1 0.40 -19.58 -1.67
C MET A 1 -0.49 -18.52 -1.03
N LEU A 2 -1.78 -18.79 -0.78
CA LEU A 2 -2.70 -17.85 -0.13
C LEU A 2 -2.23 -17.39 1.26
N GLN A 3 -1.71 -18.30 2.10
CA GLN A 3 -1.10 -17.91 3.38
C GLN A 3 0.11 -16.98 3.22
N ALA A 4 0.94 -17.20 2.20
CA ALA A 4 2.07 -16.33 1.91
C ALA A 4 1.58 -14.95 1.42
N LEU A 5 0.55 -14.92 0.57
CA LEU A 5 -0.10 -13.68 0.14
C LEU A 5 -0.68 -12.91 1.33
N PHE A 6 -1.36 -13.58 2.26
CA PHE A 6 -1.88 -12.97 3.48
C PHE A 6 -0.78 -12.30 4.31
N TRP A 7 0.31 -13.02 4.60
CA TRP A 7 1.40 -12.44 5.41
C TRP A 7 2.14 -11.33 4.69
N ILE A 8 2.37 -11.46 3.38
CA ILE A 8 2.96 -10.40 2.56
C ILE A 8 2.04 -9.17 2.53
N TYR A 9 0.73 -9.35 2.37
CA TYR A 9 -0.25 -8.28 2.45
C TYR A 9 -0.19 -7.58 3.81
N ALA A 10 -0.21 -8.34 4.91
CA ALA A 10 -0.19 -7.78 6.26
C ALA A 10 1.07 -6.95 6.54
N ILE A 11 2.24 -7.47 6.15
CA ILE A 11 3.52 -6.78 6.32
C ILE A 11 3.58 -5.56 5.40
N ASN A 12 3.15 -5.67 4.13
CA ASN A 12 3.12 -4.53 3.22
C ASN A 12 2.21 -3.41 3.72
N ALA A 13 1.01 -3.76 4.20
CA ALA A 13 0.07 -2.83 4.83
C ALA A 13 0.70 -2.13 6.04
N MET A 14 1.39 -2.87 6.92
CA MET A 14 2.09 -2.29 8.06
C MET A 14 3.14 -1.26 7.61
N PHE A 15 3.98 -1.59 6.62
CA PHE A 15 5.01 -0.68 6.12
C PHE A 15 4.41 0.55 5.42
N LEU A 16 3.31 0.39 4.68
CA LEU A 16 2.54 1.52 4.13
C LEU A 16 1.97 2.42 5.23
N ILE A 17 1.43 1.85 6.31
CA ILE A 17 0.93 2.66 7.43
C ILE A 17 2.08 3.41 8.12
N LEU A 18 3.25 2.77 8.31
CA LEU A 18 4.44 3.45 8.82
C LEU A 18 4.86 4.62 7.91
N HIS A 19 4.71 4.44 6.60
CA HIS A 19 4.99 5.49 5.64
C HIS A 19 4.02 6.66 5.78
N GLU A 20 2.72 6.40 5.93
CA GLU A 20 1.74 7.47 6.14
C GLU A 20 1.94 8.23 7.46
N ILE A 21 2.55 7.60 8.48
CA ILE A 21 2.97 8.30 9.71
C ILE A 21 4.09 9.30 9.39
N GLU A 22 5.10 8.92 8.60
CA GLU A 22 6.13 9.85 8.13
C GLU A 22 5.54 10.93 7.21
N SER A 23 4.59 10.58 6.34
CA SER A 23 3.87 11.52 5.47
C SER A 23 3.12 12.59 6.27
N ALA A 24 2.50 12.20 7.38
CA ALA A 24 1.86 13.16 8.27
C ALA A 24 2.88 14.11 8.92
N TYR A 25 4.05 13.61 9.33
CA TYR A 25 5.13 14.44 9.86
C TYR A 25 5.66 15.44 8.83
N TRP A 26 5.88 14.99 7.59
CA TRP A 26 6.33 15.83 6.47
C TRP A 26 5.24 16.69 5.85
N LYS A 27 4.02 16.66 6.41
CA LYS A 27 2.87 17.43 5.92
C LYS A 27 2.60 17.19 4.44
N GLU A 28 2.51 15.94 4.04
CA GLU A 28 2.39 15.58 2.62
C GLU A 28 1.14 16.18 1.93
N TRP A 29 0.13 16.60 2.71
CA TRP A 29 -0.96 17.42 2.21
C TRP A 29 -0.50 18.75 1.58
N GLU A 30 0.61 19.35 2.02
CA GLU A 30 1.20 20.55 1.40
C GLU A 30 1.89 20.19 0.07
N LEU A 31 2.57 19.03 0.02
CA LEU A 31 3.21 18.51 -1.19
C LEU A 31 2.19 18.19 -2.30
N PHE A 32 1.09 17.54 -1.94
CA PHE A 32 0.01 17.18 -2.86
C PHE A 32 -1.07 18.24 -3.02
N LYS A 33 -0.97 19.37 -2.32
CA LYS A 33 -1.96 20.45 -2.32
C LYS A 33 -3.36 19.95 -1.96
N ILE A 34 -3.43 19.03 -0.99
CA ILE A 34 -4.68 18.52 -0.43
C ILE A 34 -5.24 19.60 0.50
N GLY A 35 -6.47 20.04 0.24
CA GLY A 35 -7.17 21.01 1.07
C GLY A 35 -7.48 20.48 2.47
N GLY A 36 -7.66 21.38 3.44
CA GLY A 36 -8.07 21.02 4.80
C GLY A 36 -6.93 20.62 5.76
N GLY A 37 -5.67 20.69 5.32
CA GLY A 37 -4.50 20.44 6.17
C GLY A 37 -4.52 19.05 6.80
N ILE A 38 -4.09 18.96 8.06
CA ILE A 38 -4.11 17.69 8.81
C ILE A 38 -5.52 17.07 8.92
N THR A 39 -6.57 17.89 9.02
CA THR A 39 -7.95 17.39 9.10
C THR A 39 -8.36 16.71 7.79
N GLY A 40 -8.07 17.33 6.65
CA GLY A 40 -8.30 16.74 5.33
C GLY A 40 -7.48 15.47 5.11
N PHE A 41 -6.21 15.49 5.55
CA PHE A 41 -5.32 14.34 5.46
C PHE A 41 -5.86 13.15 6.26
N VAL A 42 -6.24 13.33 7.53
CA VAL A 42 -6.82 12.26 8.36
C VAL A 42 -8.15 11.78 7.77
N ALA A 43 -9.02 12.68 7.32
CA ALA A 43 -10.30 12.32 6.71
C ALA A 43 -10.12 11.45 5.46
N LEU A 44 -9.12 11.73 4.63
CA LEU A 44 -8.75 10.91 3.47
C LEU A 44 -8.22 9.53 3.89
N HIS A 45 -7.46 9.45 4.99
CA HIS A 45 -6.86 8.21 5.45
C HIS A 45 -7.83 7.24 6.13
N ILE A 46 -8.93 7.73 6.71
CA ILE A 46 -9.97 6.86 7.29
C ILE A 46 -10.46 5.79 6.30
N PRO A 47 -10.97 6.13 5.09
CA PRO A 47 -11.42 5.12 4.14
C PRO A 47 -10.26 4.29 3.58
N ILE A 48 -9.06 4.85 3.43
CA ILE A 48 -7.87 4.11 2.97
C ILE A 48 -7.52 3.02 3.99
N ILE A 49 -7.38 3.36 5.26
CA ILE A 49 -7.04 2.41 6.33
C ILE A 49 -8.17 1.38 6.53
N ALA A 50 -9.43 1.79 6.43
CA ALA A 50 -10.55 0.85 6.46
C ALA A 50 -10.47 -0.17 5.30
N LEU A 51 -10.12 0.28 4.09
CA LEU A 51 -9.91 -0.60 2.94
C LEU A 51 -8.73 -1.56 3.17
N ILE A 52 -7.63 -1.09 3.78
CA ILE A 52 -6.49 -1.93 4.15
C ILE A 52 -6.93 -3.07 5.08
N PHE A 53 -7.71 -2.76 6.12
CA PHE A 53 -8.21 -3.79 7.04
C PHE A 53 -9.23 -4.73 6.40
N LEU A 54 -10.11 -4.21 5.54
CA LEU A 54 -11.03 -5.05 4.75
C LEU A 54 -10.26 -6.04 3.86
N GLY A 55 -9.18 -5.59 3.23
CA GLY A 55 -8.29 -6.46 2.46
C GLY A 55 -7.63 -7.53 3.32
N LEU A 56 -7.22 -7.21 4.55
CA LEU A 56 -6.64 -8.20 5.46
C LEU A 56 -7.61 -9.36 5.75
N VAL A 57 -8.90 -9.05 5.94
CA VAL A 57 -9.95 -10.06 6.13
C VAL A 57 -10.21 -10.85 4.85
N THR A 58 -10.34 -10.16 3.72
CA THR A 58 -10.77 -10.76 2.44
C THR A 58 -9.65 -11.44 1.64
N VAL A 59 -8.39 -11.21 1.99
CA VAL A 59 -7.22 -11.97 1.47
C VAL A 59 -7.01 -13.25 2.28
N TYR A 60 -7.38 -13.25 3.57
CA TYR A 60 -7.33 -14.45 4.41
C TYR A 60 -8.39 -15.48 3.98
N ASP A 61 -9.62 -15.03 3.75
CA ASP A 61 -10.71 -15.80 3.15
C ASP A 61 -10.87 -15.40 1.67
N PRO A 62 -10.15 -16.06 0.74
CA PRO A 62 -9.84 -15.50 -0.56
C PRO A 62 -11.10 -15.32 -1.39
N SER A 63 -11.47 -14.06 -1.59
CA SER A 63 -12.55 -13.64 -2.46
C SER A 63 -12.01 -12.85 -3.64
N ARG A 64 -12.80 -12.72 -4.71
CA ARG A 64 -12.51 -11.79 -5.81
C ARG A 64 -12.24 -10.38 -5.30
N MET A 65 -12.99 -9.94 -4.30
CA MET A 65 -12.80 -8.65 -3.64
C MET A 65 -11.42 -8.57 -2.97
N GLY A 66 -11.01 -9.62 -2.25
CA GLY A 66 -9.68 -9.67 -1.63
C GLY A 66 -8.54 -9.56 -2.64
N MET A 67 -8.66 -10.20 -3.80
CA MET A 67 -7.66 -10.08 -4.87
C MET A 67 -7.62 -8.65 -5.44
N ILE A 68 -8.78 -8.02 -5.66
CA ILE A 68 -8.85 -6.62 -6.12
C ILE A 68 -8.22 -5.67 -5.09
N ILE A 69 -8.57 -5.81 -3.81
CA ILE A 69 -8.02 -4.97 -2.75
C ILE A 69 -6.51 -5.21 -2.61
N SER A 70 -6.04 -6.45 -2.74
CA SER A 70 -4.61 -6.75 -2.76
C SER A 70 -3.89 -6.00 -3.89
N LEU A 71 -4.45 -5.98 -5.10
CA LEU A 71 -3.89 -5.22 -6.23
C LEU A 71 -3.87 -3.71 -5.96
N ILE A 72 -4.93 -3.17 -5.33
CA ILE A 72 -4.99 -1.75 -4.94
C ILE A 72 -3.88 -1.42 -3.93
N LEU A 73 -3.66 -2.26 -2.92
CA LEU A 73 -2.60 -2.05 -1.94
C LEU A 73 -1.21 -2.05 -2.60
N CYS A 74 -0.95 -3.01 -3.52
CA CYS A 74 0.28 -3.03 -4.30
C CYS A 74 0.47 -1.74 -5.10
N ALA A 75 -0.59 -1.27 -5.77
CA ALA A 75 -0.55 -0.03 -6.53
C ALA A 75 -0.21 1.17 -5.64
N GLY A 76 -0.76 1.22 -4.42
CA GLY A 76 -0.42 2.23 -3.41
C GLY A 76 1.07 2.25 -3.06
N GLY A 77 1.68 1.08 -2.79
CA GLY A 77 3.11 1.00 -2.49
C GLY A 77 4.03 1.33 -3.67
N LEU A 78 3.65 0.91 -4.88
CA LEU A 78 4.36 1.32 -6.10
C LEU A 78 4.26 2.83 -6.34
N PHE A 79 3.09 3.42 -6.07
CA PHE A 79 2.86 4.85 -6.16
C PHE A 79 3.73 5.61 -5.16
N ALA A 80 3.73 5.22 -3.88
CA ALA A 80 4.55 5.82 -2.82
C ALA A 80 6.03 5.84 -3.22
N PHE A 81 6.59 4.68 -3.59
CA PHE A 81 7.99 4.62 -4.04
C PHE A 81 8.25 5.55 -5.23
N SER A 82 7.37 5.56 -6.22
CA SER A 82 7.54 6.34 -7.45
C SER A 82 7.49 7.84 -7.19
N ILE A 83 6.53 8.31 -6.42
CA ILE A 83 6.32 9.74 -6.18
C ILE A 83 7.42 10.31 -5.27
N HIS A 84 7.85 9.58 -4.24
CA HIS A 84 8.96 10.02 -3.39
C HIS A 84 10.29 9.98 -4.14
N THR A 85 10.51 8.98 -4.99
CA THR A 85 11.69 8.98 -5.88
C THR A 85 11.67 10.20 -6.80
N TYR A 86 10.52 10.58 -7.34
CA TYR A 86 10.37 11.80 -8.14
C TYR A 86 10.70 13.06 -7.34
N PHE A 87 10.14 13.24 -6.13
CA PHE A 87 10.40 14.41 -5.30
C PHE A 87 11.85 14.49 -4.82
N LEU A 88 12.45 13.38 -4.37
CA LEU A 88 13.87 13.33 -3.98
C LEU A 88 14.79 13.74 -5.13
N ARG A 89 14.49 13.32 -6.36
CA ARG A 89 15.23 13.75 -7.57
C ARG A 89 15.08 15.24 -7.88
N LYS A 90 14.03 15.89 -7.38
CA LYS A 90 13.83 17.34 -7.48
C LYS A 90 14.49 18.12 -6.34
N GLY A 91 15.25 17.45 -5.47
CA GLY A 91 15.97 18.09 -4.35
C GLY A 91 15.06 18.46 -3.18
N LYS A 92 13.90 17.82 -3.07
CA LYS A 92 13.01 17.93 -1.91
C LYS A 92 13.67 17.27 -0.69
N GLU A 93 13.60 17.92 0.46
CA GLU A 93 14.26 17.49 1.70
C GLU A 93 13.44 16.43 2.45
N GLU A 94 12.16 16.33 2.13
CA GLU A 94 11.22 15.35 2.64
C GLU A 94 11.70 13.93 2.30
N PHE A 95 11.63 13.00 3.26
CA PHE A 95 12.03 11.59 3.11
C PHE A 95 13.52 11.37 2.75
N THR A 96 14.41 12.32 3.07
CA THR A 96 15.86 12.17 2.83
C THR A 96 16.58 11.33 3.89
N LEU A 97 15.95 11.11 5.05
CA LEU A 97 16.50 10.30 6.14
C LEU A 97 16.77 8.86 5.69
N PRO A 98 17.83 8.21 6.21
CA PRO A 98 18.13 6.82 5.85
C PRO A 98 16.96 5.87 6.11
N ILE A 99 16.23 6.06 7.21
CA ILE A 99 15.09 5.20 7.57
C ILE A 99 13.94 5.33 6.56
N SER A 100 13.62 6.55 6.12
CA SER A 100 12.56 6.80 5.13
C SER A 100 12.90 6.12 3.79
N LYS A 101 14.16 6.16 3.38
CA LYS A 101 14.62 5.48 2.16
C LYS A 101 14.50 3.97 2.29
N ILE A 102 14.95 3.40 3.42
CA ILE A 102 14.81 1.96 3.70
C ILE A 102 13.33 1.57 3.65
N LEU A 103 12.46 2.35 4.30
CA LEU A 103 11.02 2.13 4.30
C LEU A 103 10.46 2.06 2.87
N LEU A 104 10.78 3.03 2.01
CA LEU A 104 10.33 3.06 0.61
C LEU A 104 10.82 1.85 -0.20
N TYR A 105 12.09 1.43 -0.05
CA TYR A 105 12.60 0.24 -0.74
C TYR A 105 11.94 -1.05 -0.24
N VAL A 106 11.66 -1.16 1.05
CA VAL A 106 10.93 -2.30 1.62
C VAL A 106 9.50 -2.33 1.08
N ILE A 107 8.80 -1.19 1.04
CA ILE A 107 7.45 -1.08 0.43
C ILE A 107 7.48 -1.49 -1.03
N LEU A 108 8.49 -1.07 -1.82
CA LEU A 108 8.64 -1.47 -3.20
C LEU A 108 8.78 -3.00 -3.34
N LEU A 109 9.70 -3.59 -2.57
CA LEU A 109 9.94 -5.03 -2.59
C LEU A 109 8.69 -5.82 -2.22
N LEU A 110 8.02 -5.42 -1.14
CA LEU A 110 6.78 -6.06 -0.68
C LEU A 110 5.66 -5.90 -1.69
N SER A 111 5.50 -4.72 -2.30
CA SER A 111 4.46 -4.45 -3.29
C SER A 111 4.65 -5.26 -4.57
N ILE A 112 5.88 -5.40 -5.06
CA ILE A 112 6.20 -6.28 -6.20
C ILE A 112 5.93 -7.75 -5.83
N THR A 113 6.40 -8.18 -4.66
CA THR A 113 6.20 -9.56 -4.18
C THR A 113 4.71 -9.89 -4.05
N GLN A 114 3.94 -8.99 -3.45
CA GLN A 114 2.50 -9.13 -3.30
C GLN A 114 1.79 -9.14 -4.66
N LEU A 115 2.20 -8.29 -5.60
CA LEU A 115 1.63 -8.24 -6.94
C LEU A 115 1.80 -9.58 -7.66
N VAL A 116 3.02 -10.13 -7.64
CA VAL A 116 3.31 -11.44 -8.23
C VAL A 116 2.48 -12.54 -7.58
N LEU A 117 2.43 -12.59 -6.24
CA LEU A 117 1.63 -13.58 -5.52
C LEU A 117 0.12 -13.44 -5.80
N THR A 118 -0.38 -12.21 -5.92
CA THR A 118 -1.79 -11.95 -6.24
C THR A 118 -2.11 -12.42 -7.65
N ILE A 119 -1.29 -12.09 -8.65
CA ILE A 119 -1.47 -12.54 -10.03
C ILE A 119 -1.40 -14.06 -10.13
N LEU A 120 -0.40 -14.70 -9.50
CA LEU A 120 -0.29 -16.15 -9.48
C LEU A 120 -1.50 -16.80 -8.79
N SER A 121 -2.04 -16.18 -7.73
CA SER A 121 -3.26 -16.66 -7.09
C SER A 121 -4.48 -16.55 -8.01
N ILE A 122 -4.61 -15.46 -8.77
CA ILE A 122 -5.70 -15.32 -9.75
C ILE A 122 -5.57 -16.36 -10.87
N VAL A 123 -4.37 -16.54 -11.44
CA VAL A 123 -4.17 -17.40 -12.62
C VAL A 123 -4.22 -18.89 -12.26
N LEU A 124 -3.62 -19.28 -11.13
CA LEU A 124 -3.48 -20.70 -10.77
C LEU A 124 -4.68 -21.25 -10.00
N TYR A 125 -5.56 -20.40 -9.46
CA TYR A 125 -6.69 -20.82 -8.63
C TYR A 125 -8.07 -20.47 -9.22
N ASP A 126 -8.26 -20.14 -10.51
CA ASP A 126 -9.63 -19.99 -11.06
C ASP A 126 -9.92 -20.77 -12.35
N PRO A 127 -11.05 -21.53 -12.35
CA PRO A 127 -12.23 -21.06 -13.09
C PRO A 127 -13.59 -21.12 -12.35
N LEU A 128 -13.65 -21.40 -11.03
CA LEU A 128 -14.91 -21.60 -10.28
C LEU A 128 -14.99 -20.99 -8.85
N TYR A 129 -14.09 -20.11 -8.40
CA TYR A 129 -14.25 -19.37 -7.12
C TYR A 129 -15.29 -18.22 -7.20
N VAL A 130 -16.29 -18.41 -8.07
CA VAL A 130 -17.24 -17.41 -8.59
C VAL A 130 -18.68 -17.75 -8.23
N ILE A 131 -18.93 -18.97 -7.75
CA ILE A 131 -20.26 -19.45 -7.41
C ILE A 131 -20.28 -19.86 -5.95
N SER A 132 -20.13 -18.88 -5.06
CA SER A 132 -20.61 -18.92 -3.67
C SER A 132 -20.74 -17.51 -3.15
#